data_AF-A0A939PEL8-F1
#
_entry.id   AF-A0A939PEL8-F1
#
_cell.length_a   1.000
_cell.length_b   1.000
_cell.length_c   1.000
_cell.angle_alpha   90.00
_cell.angle_beta   90.00
_cell.angle_gamma   90.00
#
_symmetry.space_group_name_H-M   'P 1'
#
loop_
_entity.id
_entity.type
_entity.pdbx_description
1 polymer ?
#
loop_
_entity_poly.entity_id
_entity_poly.type
_entity_poly.pdbx_seq_one_letter_code
_entity_poly.pdbx_strand_id
1 'polypeptide(L)' 'MDVSTTVWRKASRSNDTGGACVELASLGKAVAVRDSKDPEGPYLAFERSDFGALVHRLKNL' A
#
# COMPACT_ATOMS: atom_id res chain seq x y z
N MET A 1 -3.86 -10.13 11.13
CA MET A 1 -3.52 -8.83 11.73
C MET A 1 -4.78 -7.96 11.62
N ASP A 2 -5.18 -7.29 12.69
CA ASP A 2 -6.28 -6.33 12.62
C ASP A 2 -5.75 -4.97 12.10
N VAL A 3 -6.38 -4.43 11.06
CA VAL A 3 -6.00 -3.16 10.40
C VAL A 3 -7.06 -2.07 10.60
N SER A 4 -8.06 -2.34 11.45
CA SER A 4 -9.18 -1.42 11.70
C SER A 4 -8.73 -0.08 12.29
N THR A 5 -7.63 -0.09 13.06
CA THR A 5 -7.07 1.09 13.75
C THR A 5 -5.87 1.71 13.05
N THR A 6 -5.46 1.18 11.90
CA THR A 6 -4.26 1.68 11.21
C THR A 6 -4.52 2.89 10.33
N VAL A 7 -3.54 3.80 10.32
CA VAL A 7 -3.58 5.01 9.51
C VAL A 7 -3.16 4.70 8.09
N TRP A 8 -4.10 4.81 7.16
CA TRP A 8 -3.87 4.65 5.73
C TRP A 8 -3.36 5.96 5.12
N ARG A 9 -2.32 5.86 4.30
CA ARG A 9 -1.73 6.97 3.57
C ARG A 9 -1.78 6.69 2.08
N LYS A 10 -2.47 7.56 1.34
CA LYS A 10 -2.51 7.54 -0.12
C LYS A 10 -1.13 7.82 -0.72
N ALA A 11 -0.73 7.05 -1.74
CA ALA A 11 0.52 7.29 -2.45
C ALA A 11 0.47 8.59 -3.26
N SER A 12 1.60 9.28 -3.39
CA SER A 12 1.67 10.57 -4.08
C SER A 12 1.39 10.52 -5.58
N ARG A 13 1.48 9.33 -6.19
CA ARG A 13 1.14 9.12 -7.61
C ARG A 13 -0.30 8.65 -7.83
N SER A 14 -1.09 8.52 -6.76
CA SER A 14 -2.53 8.27 -6.84
C SER A 14 -3.23 9.60 -7.18
N ASN A 15 -3.61 9.79 -8.44
CA ASN A 15 -4.41 10.93 -8.89
C ASN A 15 -5.72 10.47 -9.54
N ASP A 16 -6.71 11.37 -9.60
CA ASP A 16 -8.04 11.07 -10.14
C ASP A 16 -8.07 10.91 -11.67
N THR A 17 -6.95 11.18 -12.34
CA THR A 17 -6.85 11.22 -13.80
C THR A 17 -6.21 9.97 -14.43
N GLY A 18 -5.64 9.06 -13.63
CA GLY A 18 -4.66 8.07 -14.13
C GLY A 18 -4.79 6.63 -13.63
N GLY A 19 -5.89 6.27 -12.98
CA GLY A 19 -6.36 4.87 -12.94
C GLY A 19 -5.91 3.99 -11.77
N ALA A 20 -4.74 4.17 -11.16
CA ALA A 20 -4.26 3.31 -10.07
C ALA A 20 -4.11 4.08 -8.74
N CYS A 21 -5.15 3.99 -7.89
CA CYS A 21 -5.14 4.62 -6.57
C CYS A 21 -4.72 3.59 -5.53
N VAL A 22 -3.56 3.78 -4.90
CA VAL A 22 -3.08 2.90 -3.83
C VAL A 22 -2.93 3.65 -2.50
N GLU A 23 -3.27 2.98 -1.41
CA GLU A 23 -2.97 3.42 -0.04
C GLU A 23 -2.11 2.40 0.68
N LEU A 24 -1.30 2.89 1.61
CA LEU A 24 -0.42 2.07 2.43
C LEU A 24 -0.63 2.34 3.91
N ALA A 25 -0.52 1.29 4.72
CA ALA A 25 -0.53 1.39 6.17
C ALA A 25 0.69 0.67 6.78
N SER A 26 1.26 1.26 7.83
CA SER A 26 2.35 0.63 8.59
C SER A 26 1.77 -0.27 9.67
N LEU A 27 2.10 -1.56 9.62
CA LEU A 27 1.66 -2.58 10.58
C LEU A 27 2.81 -3.04 11.49
N GLY A 28 3.72 -2.12 11.83
CA GLY A 28 4.97 -2.43 12.54
C GLY A 28 6.01 -3.06 11.61
N LYS A 29 6.14 -4.39 11.65
CA LYS A 29 7.09 -5.16 10.81
C LYS A 29 6.61 -5.40 9.38
N ALA A 30 5.33 -5.12 9.11
CA ALA A 30 4.73 -5.27 7.80
C ALA A 30 4.21 -3.95 7.23
N VAL A 31 4.00 -3.94 5.91
CA VAL A 31 3.34 -2.87 5.16
C VAL A 31 2.10 -3.47 4.51
N ALA A 32 0.94 -2.86 4.78
CA ALA A 32 -0.28 -3.18 4.07
C ALA A 32 -0.45 -2.25 2.86
N VAL A 33 -0.96 -2.79 1.76
CA VAL A 33 -1.26 -2.08 0.51
C VAL A 33 -2.68 -2.44 0.09
N ARG A 34 -3.52 -1.44 -0.19
CA ARG A 34 -4.89 -1.63 -0.69
C ARG A 34 -5.20 -0.69 -1.85
N ASP A 35 -6.26 -1.02 -2.58
CA ASP A 35 -6.88 -0.10 -3.54
C ASP A 35 -7.60 1.01 -2.77
N SER A 36 -7.30 2.28 -3.08
CA SER A 36 -8.02 3.40 -2.47
C SER A 36 -9.50 3.45 -2.87
N LYS A 37 -9.86 2.82 -3.99
CA LYS A 37 -11.23 2.80 -4.53
C LYS A 37 -12.09 1.72 -3.88
N ASP A 38 -11.46 0.75 -3.22
CA ASP A 38 -12.13 -0.32 -2.48
C ASP A 38 -11.56 -0.44 -1.05
N PRO A 39 -11.82 0.54 -0.17
CA PRO A 39 -11.23 0.60 1.16
C PRO A 39 -11.70 -0.52 2.11
N GLU A 40 -12.89 -1.10 1.85
CA GLU A 40 -13.43 -2.25 2.59
C GLU A 40 -13.00 -3.60 1.99
N GLY A 41 -12.39 -3.57 0.80
CA GLY A 41 -11.84 -4.73 0.14
C GLY A 41 -10.58 -5.30 0.78
N PRO A 42 -10.04 -6.39 0.21
CA PRO A 42 -8.84 -7.04 0.70
C PRO A 42 -7.60 -6.14 0.54
N TYR A 43 -6.63 -6.32 1.43
CA TYR A 43 -5.31 -5.69 1.35
C TYR A 43 -4.21 -6.75 1.22
N LEU A 44 -3.13 -6.39 0.55
CA LEU A 44 -1.90 -7.18 0.53
C LEU A 44 -1.03 -6.77 1.72
N ALA A 45 -0.38 -7.73 2.37
CA ALA A 45 0.56 -7.48 3.45
C ALA A 45 1.93 -8.06 3.10
N PHE A 46 2.96 -7.24 3.24
CA PHE A 46 4.35 -7.59 2.96
C PHE A 46 5.20 -7.40 4.21
N GLU A 47 6.24 -8.21 4.40
CA GLU A 47 7.32 -7.79 5.30
C GLU A 47 7.93 -6.48 4.79
N ARG A 48 8.40 -5.64 5.73
CA ARG A 48 8.94 -4.32 5.39
C ARG A 48 10.17 -4.40 4.46
N SER A 49 11.00 -5.43 4.60
CA SER A 49 12.13 -5.74 3.70
C SER A 49 11.66 -6.05 2.29
N ASP A 50 10.68 -6.94 2.15
CA ASP A 50 10.16 -7.37 0.86
C ASP A 50 9.46 -6.23 0.13
N PHE A 51 8.68 -5.42 0.85
CA PHE A 51 8.06 -4.23 0.28
C PHE A 51 9.12 -3.25 -0.25
N GLY A 52 10.20 -3.04 0.51
CA GLY A 52 11.34 -2.22 0.07
C GLY A 52 11.99 -2.75 -1.21
N ALA A 53 12.22 -4.06 -1.28
CA ALA A 53 12.79 -4.71 -2.46
C ALA A 53 11.85 -4.61 -3.68
N LEU A 54 10.55 -4.81 -3.48
CA LEU A 54 9.53 -4.67 -4.53
C LEU A 54 9.52 -3.26 -5.11
N VAL A 55 9.41 -2.23 -4.26
CA VAL A 55 9.37 -0.83 -4.71
C VAL A 55 10.68 -0.45 -5.40
N HIS A 56 11.82 -0.93 -4.91
CA HIS A 56 13.11 -0.71 -5.57
C HIS A 56 13.13 -1.30 -6.97
N ARG A 57 12.66 -2.55 -7.13
CA ARG A 57 12.56 -3.20 -8.44
C ARG A 57 11.63 -2.44 -9.38
N LEU A 58 10.43 -2.09 -8.94
CA LEU A 58 9.44 -1.37 -9.75
C LEU A 58 9.92 -0.01 -10.25
N LYS A 59 10.81 0.66 -9.52
CA LYS A 59 11.39 1.95 -9.93
C LYS A 59 12.47 1.82 -11.01
N ASN A 60 13.03 0.63 -11.16
CA ASN A 60 14.15 0.34 -12.07
C ASN A 60 13.72 -0.58 -13.22
N LEU A 61 12.41 -0.75 -13.43
CA LEU A 61 11.82 -1.30 -14.65
C LEU A 61 11.70 -0.20 -15.70
#